data_AF-A0A538NDM1-F1
#
_entry.id   AF-A0A538NDM1-F1
#
_cell.length_a   1.000
_cell.length_b   1.000
_cell.length_c   1.000
_cell.angle_alpha   90.00
_cell.angle_beta   90.00
_cell.angle_gamma   90.00
#
_symmetry.space_group_name_H-M   'P 1'
#
loop_
_entity.id
_entity.type
_entity.pdbx_description
1 polymer ?
#
loop_
_entity_poly.entity_id
_entity_poly.type
_entity_poly.pdbx_seq_one_letter_code
_entity_poly.pdbx_strand_id
1 'polypeptide(L)'
;MNKSLILFVSIAVCTAFTALCRAQSDAPYTEGPVWTVTMVKAKAGMTDQYLKGLAKTFKGAMDEAKKQDLIMDYKILLGPAATPQDFDILLMVESKNMAALDGLREKTDPIARKIEGTPDQQLATQTKRLEIREILGSKNMREITLK
;
A
#
# COMPACT_ATOMS: atom_id res chain seq x y z
N MET A 1 12.42 6.17 -53.95
CA MET A 1 12.57 5.53 -52.63
C MET A 1 11.20 5.06 -52.19
N ASN A 2 10.99 3.75 -52.02
CA ASN A 2 9.66 3.17 -51.86
C ASN A 2 9.07 3.57 -50.49
N LYS A 3 7.80 4.01 -50.43
CA LYS A 3 7.14 4.48 -49.20
C LYS A 3 7.21 3.47 -48.04
N SER A 4 7.23 2.17 -48.36
CA SER A 4 7.41 1.09 -47.38
C SER A 4 8.82 1.08 -46.76
N LEU A 5 9.87 1.42 -47.52
CA LEU A 5 11.25 1.49 -47.04
C LEU A 5 11.45 2.66 -46.07
N ILE A 6 10.76 3.78 -46.28
CA ILE A 6 10.77 4.95 -45.38
C ILE A 6 10.09 4.60 -44.04
N LEU A 7 8.98 3.84 -44.08
CA LEU A 7 8.25 3.42 -42.88
C LEU A 7 9.06 2.47 -41.99
N PHE A 8 9.77 1.51 -42.59
CA PHE A 8 10.63 0.59 -41.84
C PHE A 8 11.85 1.28 -41.20
N VAL A 9 12.45 2.25 -41.88
CA VAL A 9 13.57 3.04 -41.33
C VAL A 9 13.10 3.93 -40.17
N SER A 10 11.91 4.54 -40.25
CA SER A 10 11.36 5.32 -39.12
C SER A 10 11.06 4.46 -37.88
N ILE A 11 10.56 3.24 -38.04
CA ILE A 11 10.28 2.33 -36.91
C ILE A 11 11.58 1.86 -36.23
N ALA A 12 12.62 1.58 -37.02
CA ALA A 12 13.93 1.17 -36.49
C ALA A 12 14.64 2.32 -35.73
N VAL A 13 14.49 3.57 -36.18
CA VAL A 13 15.06 4.74 -35.50
C VAL A 13 14.30 5.05 -34.20
N CYS A 14 12.98 4.90 -34.16
CA CYS A 14 12.19 5.10 -32.94
C CYS A 14 12.45 4.05 -31.85
N THR A 15 12.70 2.79 -32.22
CA THR A 15 13.01 1.71 -31.27
C THR A 15 14.43 1.80 -30.68
N ALA A 16 15.38 2.37 -31.42
CA ALA A 16 16.73 2.62 -30.93
C ALA A 16 16.78 3.77 -29.89
N PHE A 17 15.91 4.78 -30.02
CA PHE A 17 15.87 5.91 -29.09
C PHE A 17 15.29 5.58 -27.71
N THR A 18 14.42 4.58 -27.60
CA THR A 18 13.84 4.17 -26.31
C THR A 18 14.80 3.36 -25.43
N ALA A 19 15.88 2.81 -26.00
CA ALA A 19 16.85 1.99 -25.26
C ALA A 19 17.95 2.82 -24.54
N LEU A 20 18.12 4.09 -24.91
CA LEU A 20 19.21 4.95 -24.42
C LEU A 20 18.81 5.90 -23.28
N CYS A 21 17.52 6.06 -23.01
CA CYS A 21 17.04 6.90 -21.91
C CYS A 21 16.89 6.10 -20.62
N ARG A 22 17.99 5.56 -20.07
CA ARG A 22 18.05 5.38 -18.62
C ARG A 22 18.41 6.74 -18.05
N ALA A 23 17.46 7.41 -17.41
CA ALA A 23 17.79 8.56 -16.59
C ALA A 23 18.84 8.11 -15.57
N GLN A 24 20.12 8.45 -15.79
CA GLN A 24 21.17 8.23 -14.82
C GLN A 24 20.91 9.23 -13.71
N SER A 25 20.14 8.80 -12.72
CA SER A 25 19.96 9.58 -11.52
C SER A 25 21.24 9.51 -10.70
N ASP A 26 21.87 10.67 -10.52
CA ASP A 26 22.99 10.88 -9.60
C ASP A 26 22.57 10.80 -8.13
N ALA A 27 21.30 10.51 -7.83
CA ALA A 27 20.82 10.33 -6.48
C ALA A 27 21.66 9.28 -5.72
N PRO A 28 21.99 9.50 -4.44
CA PRO A 28 22.79 8.57 -3.64
C PRO A 28 21.99 7.34 -3.18
N TYR A 29 20.83 7.06 -3.77
CA TYR A 29 19.95 5.96 -3.42
C TYR A 29 19.25 5.38 -4.66
N THR A 30 18.67 4.19 -4.48
CA THR A 30 17.76 3.53 -5.39
C THR A 30 16.40 3.40 -4.75
N GLU A 31 15.36 3.43 -5.59
CA GLU A 31 13.97 3.37 -5.19
C GLU A 31 13.44 1.94 -5.25
N GLY A 32 12.81 1.50 -4.17
CA GLY A 32 12.22 0.18 -4.02
C GLY A 32 10.68 0.18 -3.93
N PRO A 33 10.11 -0.80 -3.23
CA PRO A 33 8.69 -0.91 -2.96
C PRO A 33 8.09 0.31 -2.26
N VAL A 34 6.77 0.42 -2.30
CA VAL A 34 6.01 1.50 -1.66
C VAL A 34 5.24 0.96 -0.46
N TRP A 35 5.43 1.60 0.68
CA TRP A 35 4.70 1.34 1.91
C TRP A 35 3.55 2.33 2.09
N THR A 36 2.32 1.82 2.15
CA THR A 36 1.21 2.58 2.72
C THR A 36 1.25 2.41 4.23
N VAL A 37 1.47 3.51 4.94
CA VAL A 37 1.62 3.57 6.40
C VAL A 37 0.42 4.29 7.00
N THR A 38 -0.38 3.59 7.79
CA THR A 38 -1.51 4.15 8.54
C THR A 38 -1.12 4.30 10.01
N MET A 39 -1.19 5.54 10.50
CA MET A 39 -0.90 5.89 11.89
C MET A 39 -2.19 5.82 12.70
N VAL A 40 -2.19 4.96 13.70
CA VAL A 40 -3.35 4.69 14.55
C VAL A 40 -3.00 4.97 15.99
N LYS A 41 -3.94 5.61 16.69
CA LYS A 41 -3.88 5.83 18.13
C LYS A 41 -5.02 5.07 18.79
N ALA A 42 -4.73 4.05 19.60
CA ALA A 42 -5.76 3.41 20.42
C ALA A 42 -6.20 4.37 21.54
N LYS A 43 -7.49 4.30 21.92
CA LYS A 43 -7.95 5.00 23.13
C LYS A 43 -7.40 4.32 24.38
N ALA A 44 -7.34 5.06 25.49
CA ALA A 44 -6.82 4.55 26.76
C ALA A 44 -7.46 3.22 27.15
N GLY A 45 -6.63 2.19 27.36
CA GLY A 45 -7.07 0.83 27.72
C GLY A 45 -7.66 -0.01 26.58
N MET A 46 -7.71 0.50 25.34
CA MET A 46 -8.40 -0.17 24.22
C MET A 46 -7.44 -0.87 23.23
N THR A 47 -6.13 -0.80 23.46
CA THR A 47 -5.10 -1.37 22.57
C THR A 47 -5.35 -2.85 22.27
N ASP A 48 -5.53 -3.70 23.30
CA ASP A 48 -5.75 -5.13 23.12
C ASP A 48 -7.06 -5.44 22.39
N GLN A 49 -8.12 -4.68 22.67
CA GLN A 49 -9.40 -4.82 21.99
C GLN A 49 -9.25 -4.51 20.49
N TYR A 50 -8.50 -3.46 20.16
CA TYR A 50 -8.23 -3.10 18.78
C TYR A 50 -7.36 -4.15 18.07
N LEU A 51 -6.28 -4.64 18.70
CA LEU A 51 -5.41 -5.69 18.14
C LEU A 51 -6.16 -7.00 17.90
N LYS A 52 -7.07 -7.41 18.80
CA LYS A 52 -7.95 -8.58 18.58
C LYS A 52 -8.86 -8.39 17.37
N GLY A 53 -9.34 -7.16 17.14
CA GLY A 53 -10.09 -6.81 15.94
C GLY A 53 -9.25 -6.93 14.66
N LEU A 54 -8.02 -6.41 14.68
CA LEU A 54 -7.08 -6.50 13.56
C LEU A 54 -6.72 -7.94 13.20
N ALA A 55 -6.55 -8.81 14.18
CA ALA A 55 -6.25 -10.22 13.95
C ALA A 55 -7.34 -10.94 13.14
N LYS A 56 -8.61 -10.54 13.30
CA LYS A 56 -9.75 -11.13 12.56
C LYS A 56 -9.93 -10.55 11.17
N THR A 57 -9.68 -9.25 11.04
CA THR A 57 -10.07 -8.47 9.86
C THR A 57 -8.86 -8.11 9.02
N PHE A 58 -8.02 -7.21 9.51
CA PHE A 58 -6.83 -6.73 8.81
C PHE A 58 -5.88 -7.87 8.43
N LYS A 59 -5.53 -8.76 9.37
CA LYS A 59 -4.68 -9.92 9.05
C LYS A 59 -5.30 -10.82 7.97
N GLY A 60 -6.57 -11.17 8.12
CA GLY A 60 -7.27 -12.03 7.15
C GLY A 60 -7.30 -11.41 5.74
N ALA A 61 -7.59 -10.11 5.66
CA ALA A 61 -7.60 -9.37 4.41
C ALA A 61 -6.21 -9.26 3.78
N MET A 62 -5.17 -8.95 4.57
CA MET A 62 -3.81 -8.83 4.04
C MET A 62 -3.21 -10.19 3.65
N ASP A 63 -3.48 -11.26 4.39
CA ASP A 63 -3.06 -12.62 4.02
C ASP A 63 -3.68 -13.04 2.67
N GLU A 64 -4.95 -12.71 2.45
CA GLU A 64 -5.62 -12.96 1.17
C GLU A 64 -5.06 -12.07 0.05
N ALA A 65 -4.79 -10.80 0.33
CA ALA A 65 -4.19 -9.89 -0.65
C ALA A 65 -2.79 -10.33 -1.07
N LYS A 66 -1.98 -10.86 -0.13
CA LYS A 66 -0.69 -11.50 -0.43
C LYS A 66 -0.85 -12.73 -1.31
N LYS A 67 -1.83 -13.60 -1.02
CA LYS A 67 -2.10 -14.80 -1.84
C LYS A 67 -2.51 -14.48 -3.28
N GLN A 68 -3.09 -13.30 -3.50
CA GLN A 68 -3.50 -12.82 -4.81
C GLN A 68 -2.43 -11.92 -5.46
N ASP A 69 -1.22 -11.86 -4.90
CA ASP A 69 -0.11 -11.01 -5.37
C ASP A 69 -0.47 -9.52 -5.49
N LEU A 70 -1.49 -9.05 -4.76
CA LEU A 70 -1.89 -7.64 -4.74
C LEU A 70 -0.95 -6.78 -3.90
N ILE A 71 -0.34 -7.39 -2.87
CA ILE A 71 0.64 -6.76 -1.98
C ILE A 71 1.82 -7.71 -1.78
N MET A 72 3.00 -7.17 -1.52
CA MET A 72 4.21 -7.96 -1.26
C MET A 72 4.25 -8.45 0.20
N ASP A 73 3.98 -7.55 1.13
CA ASP A 73 3.98 -7.84 2.57
C ASP A 73 3.09 -6.87 3.34
N TYR A 74 2.91 -7.15 4.63
CA TYR A 74 2.31 -6.21 5.57
C TYR A 74 2.94 -6.35 6.95
N LYS A 75 2.99 -5.25 7.71
CA LYS A 75 3.55 -5.21 9.06
C LYS A 75 2.62 -4.46 10.00
N ILE A 76 2.66 -4.85 11.28
CA ILE A 76 2.01 -4.13 12.37
C ILE A 76 3.10 -3.82 13.39
N LEU A 77 3.33 -2.54 13.65
CA LEU A 77 4.26 -2.10 14.69
C LEU A 77 3.42 -1.52 15.82
N LEU A 78 3.75 -1.90 17.05
CA LEU A 78 3.13 -1.42 18.28
C LEU A 78 4.23 -0.82 19.15
N GLY A 79 3.99 0.37 19.69
CA GLY A 79 4.94 1.05 20.56
C GLY A 79 4.27 2.15 21.39
N PRO A 80 4.96 2.69 22.40
CA PRO A 80 4.46 3.82 23.16
C PRO A 80 4.38 5.08 22.27
N ALA A 81 3.31 5.84 22.42
CA ALA A 81 3.17 7.16 21.82
C ALA A 81 4.19 8.13 22.44
N ALA A 82 4.94 8.87 21.62
CA ALA A 82 5.93 9.83 22.10
C ALA A 82 5.29 11.09 22.73
N THR A 83 4.05 11.39 22.36
CA THR A 83 3.26 12.50 22.91
C THR A 83 1.79 12.08 23.05
N PRO A 84 0.95 12.83 23.80
CA PRO A 84 -0.48 12.55 23.86
C PRO A 84 -1.20 12.63 22.52
N GLN A 85 -0.62 13.25 21.49
CA GLN A 85 -1.19 13.35 20.13
C GLN A 85 -0.49 12.41 19.13
N ASP A 86 0.40 11.53 19.61
CA ASP A 86 1.13 10.61 18.77
C ASP A 86 0.39 9.26 18.62
N PHE A 87 0.78 8.50 17.60
CA PHE A 87 0.27 7.15 17.36
C PHE A 87 0.97 6.15 18.27
N ASP A 88 0.30 5.04 18.56
CA ASP A 88 0.88 3.88 19.25
C ASP A 88 0.95 2.65 18.33
N ILE A 89 0.27 2.68 17.18
CA ILE A 89 0.21 1.57 16.22
C ILE A 89 0.45 2.07 14.79
N LEU A 90 1.32 1.38 14.06
CA LEU A 90 1.46 1.51 12.61
C LEU A 90 0.95 0.27 11.90
N LEU A 91 0.04 0.48 10.95
CA LEU A 91 -0.33 -0.55 9.97
C LEU A 91 0.40 -0.22 8.67
N MET A 92 1.19 -1.17 8.18
CA MET A 92 2.04 -0.97 7.01
C MET A 92 1.70 -2.03 5.95
N VAL A 93 1.48 -1.59 4.72
CA VAL A 93 1.19 -2.47 3.57
C VAL A 93 2.19 -2.18 2.47
N GLU A 94 2.92 -3.19 2.04
CA GLU A 94 3.95 -3.10 1.02
C GLU A 94 3.39 -3.42 -0.36
N SER A 95 3.50 -2.48 -1.27
CA SER A 95 3.12 -2.62 -2.67
C SER A 95 4.35 -2.55 -3.55
N LYS A 96 4.37 -3.34 -4.63
CA LYS A 96 5.54 -3.43 -5.53
C LYS A 96 5.99 -2.09 -6.09
N ASN A 97 5.06 -1.17 -6.36
CA ASN A 97 5.31 0.17 -6.87
C ASN A 97 4.05 1.03 -6.73
N MET A 98 4.10 2.30 -7.15
CA MET A 98 2.92 3.19 -7.11
C MET A 98 1.77 2.72 -8.01
N ALA A 99 2.04 2.11 -9.16
CA ALA A 99 0.99 1.63 -10.08
C ALA A 99 0.17 0.47 -9.49
N ALA A 100 0.74 -0.29 -8.55
CA ALA A 100 0.00 -1.31 -7.83
C ALA A 100 -1.19 -0.73 -7.03
N LEU A 101 -1.11 0.55 -6.65
CA LEU A 101 -2.15 1.27 -5.91
C LEU A 101 -3.34 1.71 -6.78
N ASP A 102 -3.21 1.65 -8.10
CA ASP A 102 -4.31 1.99 -9.01
C ASP A 102 -5.41 0.93 -8.93
N GLY A 103 -6.68 1.35 -8.90
CA GLY A 103 -7.83 0.43 -8.84
C GLY A 103 -7.91 -0.40 -7.55
N LEU A 104 -7.26 0.03 -6.46
CA LEU A 104 -7.23 -0.71 -5.19
C LEU A 104 -8.63 -1.08 -4.68
N ARG A 105 -9.63 -0.22 -4.87
CA ARG A 105 -11.02 -0.48 -4.47
C ARG A 105 -11.53 -1.76 -5.13
N GLU A 106 -11.39 -1.87 -6.44
CA GLU A 106 -11.85 -3.04 -7.21
C GLU A 106 -11.10 -4.31 -6.83
N LYS A 107 -9.80 -4.19 -6.56
CA LYS A 107 -8.93 -5.30 -6.16
C LYS A 107 -9.21 -5.80 -4.73
N THR A 108 -9.52 -4.90 -3.80
CA THR A 108 -9.65 -5.22 -2.36
C THR A 108 -11.10 -5.45 -1.91
N ASP A 109 -12.09 -4.92 -2.62
CA ASP A 109 -13.51 -5.10 -2.28
C ASP A 109 -13.97 -6.57 -2.23
N PRO A 110 -13.55 -7.46 -3.15
CA PRO A 110 -13.86 -8.87 -3.06
C PRO A 110 -13.29 -9.52 -1.79
N ILE A 111 -12.07 -9.12 -1.41
CA ILE A 111 -11.40 -9.59 -0.19
C ILE A 111 -12.15 -9.08 1.05
N ALA A 112 -12.47 -7.79 1.09
CA ALA A 112 -13.24 -7.20 2.19
C ALA A 112 -14.60 -7.88 2.34
N ARG A 113 -15.29 -8.18 1.22
CA ARG A 113 -16.56 -8.93 1.25
C ARG A 113 -16.40 -10.35 1.78
N LYS A 114 -15.30 -11.03 1.44
CA LYS A 114 -14.98 -12.38 1.93
C LYS A 114 -14.69 -12.40 3.44
N ILE A 115 -14.00 -11.39 3.96
CA ILE A 115 -13.49 -11.36 5.33
C ILE A 115 -14.45 -10.65 6.31
N GLU A 116 -15.00 -9.50 5.91
CA GLU A 116 -15.80 -8.62 6.76
C GLU A 116 -17.29 -8.63 6.39
N GLY A 117 -17.67 -9.24 5.26
CA GLY A 117 -19.06 -9.38 4.84
C GLY A 117 -19.58 -8.19 4.05
N THR A 118 -20.88 -7.89 4.17
CA THR A 118 -21.55 -6.85 3.38
C THR A 118 -21.04 -5.44 3.70
N PRO A 119 -21.24 -4.44 2.80
CA PRO A 119 -20.87 -3.05 3.08
C PRO A 119 -21.46 -2.51 4.41
N ASP A 120 -22.68 -2.92 4.77
CA ASP A 120 -23.30 -2.51 6.04
C ASP A 120 -22.58 -3.11 7.26
N GLN A 121 -22.15 -4.38 7.17
CA GLN A 121 -21.36 -5.04 8.22
C GLN A 121 -19.99 -4.40 8.38
N GLN A 122 -19.35 -4.04 7.26
CA GLN A 122 -18.10 -3.29 7.23
C GLN A 122 -18.26 -1.91 7.88
N LEU A 123 -19.31 -1.17 7.50
CA LEU A 123 -19.62 0.14 8.08
C LEU A 123 -19.86 0.04 9.59
N ALA A 124 -20.66 -0.92 10.04
CA ALA A 124 -20.91 -1.15 11.47
C ALA A 124 -19.61 -1.46 12.23
N THR A 125 -18.71 -2.23 11.63
CA THR A 125 -17.38 -2.54 12.21
C THR A 125 -16.52 -1.28 12.29
N GLN A 126 -16.51 -0.45 11.25
CA GLN A 126 -15.77 0.80 11.22
C GLN A 126 -16.28 1.81 12.26
N THR A 127 -17.60 1.94 12.40
CA THR A 127 -18.21 2.80 13.42
C THR A 127 -17.81 2.35 14.83
N LYS A 128 -17.86 1.05 15.13
CA LYS A 128 -17.37 0.52 16.42
C LYS A 128 -15.88 0.80 16.64
N ARG A 129 -15.06 0.82 15.58
CA ARG A 129 -13.64 1.16 15.70
C ARG A 129 -13.42 2.61 16.15
N LEU A 130 -14.32 3.55 15.85
CA LEU A 130 -14.23 4.94 16.33
C LEU A 130 -14.34 5.06 17.85
N GLU A 131 -14.96 4.09 18.50
CA GLU A 131 -15.07 4.05 19.96
C GLU A 131 -13.74 3.67 20.62
N ILE A 132 -12.88 2.91 19.93
CA ILE A 132 -11.67 2.31 20.50
C ILE A 132 -10.35 2.83 19.91
N ARG A 133 -10.39 3.53 18.78
CA ARG A 133 -9.20 4.10 18.14
C ARG A 133 -9.50 5.38 17.36
N GLU A 134 -8.43 6.09 17.04
CA GLU A 134 -8.38 7.24 16.14
C GLU A 134 -7.36 6.96 15.02
N ILE A 135 -7.65 7.40 13.80
CA ILE A 135 -6.68 7.40 12.70
C ILE A 135 -6.08 8.79 12.63
N LEU A 136 -4.79 8.91 12.92
CA LEU A 136 -4.09 10.21 12.88
C LEU A 136 -3.68 10.60 11.46
N GLY A 137 -3.51 9.61 10.58
CA GLY A 137 -3.28 9.85 9.16
C GLY A 137 -2.81 8.61 8.42
N SER A 138 -2.55 8.79 7.12
CA SER A 138 -1.90 7.78 6.28
C SER A 138 -0.95 8.43 5.29
N LYS A 139 0.13 7.74 4.95
CA LYS A 139 1.15 8.20 3.99
C LYS A 139 1.59 7.06 3.09
N ASN A 140 1.88 7.37 1.84
CA ASN A 140 2.64 6.48 0.97
C ASN A 140 4.10 6.87 1.04
N MET A 141 4.94 5.93 1.44
CA MET A 141 6.38 6.13 1.60
C MET A 141 7.09 5.16 0.68
N ARG A 142 8.17 5.62 0.03
CA ARG A 142 8.98 4.76 -0.81
C ARG A 142 10.17 4.24 -0.04
N GLU A 143 10.39 2.93 -0.10
CA GLU A 143 11.61 2.34 0.43
C GLU A 143 12.80 2.76 -0.43
N ILE A 144 13.90 3.17 0.21
CA ILE A 144 15.13 3.54 -0.48
C ILE A 144 16.28 2.68 0.00
N THR A 145 17.19 2.34 -0.91
CA THR A 145 18.46 1.68 -0.61
C THR A 145 19.60 2.60 -1.03
N LEU A 146 20.49 2.93 -0.10
CA LEU A 146 21.66 3.77 -0.39
C LEU A 146 22.64 3.02 -1.30
N LYS A 147 23.34 3.78 -2.16
CA LYS A 147 24.37 3.24 -3.06
C LYS A 147 25.68 2.94 -2.33
#